data_AF-A0A800FHJ1-F1
#
_entry.id   AF-A0A800FHJ1-F1
#
_cell.length_a   1.000
_cell.length_b   1.000
_cell.length_c   1.000
_cell.angle_alpha   90.00
_cell.angle_beta   90.00
_cell.angle_gamma   90.00
#
_symmetry.space_group_name_H-M   'P 1'
#
loop_
_entity.id
_entity.type
_entity.pdbx_description
1 polymer ?
#
loop_
_entity_poly.entity_id
_entity_poly.type
_entity_poly.pdbx_seq_one_letter_code
_entity_poly.pdbx_strand_id
1 'polypeptide(L)'
;KKLGKWIQLGGHADGENDLLKVALREAKEESGIQQFKVFSEEIFDLDIHEIPQNNSELGHLHYDVRFLIEADPTGEAVIISDESHDVTWTPLADVVKLNPEVSIQRMIKKTIIMKDKKTNN
;
A
#
# COMPACT_ATOMS: atom_id res chain seq x y z
N LYS A 1 -13.96 -8.22 4.14
CA LYS A 1 -14.36 -7.60 2.85
C LYS A 1 -14.87 -6.16 3.07
N LYS A 2 -13.96 -5.26 3.42
CA LYS A 2 -14.25 -3.83 3.67
C LYS A 2 -13.86 -3.03 2.43
N LEU A 3 -14.65 -1.98 2.13
CA LEU A 3 -14.44 -0.96 1.09
C LEU A 3 -14.38 -1.54 -0.34
N GLY A 4 -15.42 -1.31 -1.14
CA GLY A 4 -15.42 -1.64 -2.59
C GLY A 4 -14.54 -0.70 -3.40
N LYS A 5 -13.28 -0.51 -2.98
CA LYS A 5 -12.29 0.41 -3.54
C LYS A 5 -10.97 -0.33 -3.75
N TRP A 6 -10.26 0.04 -4.81
CA TRP A 6 -8.86 -0.36 -5.00
C TRP A 6 -7.95 0.53 -4.16
N ILE A 7 -7.13 -0.09 -3.32
CA ILE A 7 -6.13 0.57 -2.47
C ILE A 7 -4.82 -0.22 -2.49
N GLN A 8 -3.75 0.42 -2.02
CA GLN A 8 -2.48 -0.27 -1.75
C GLN A 8 -2.64 -1.29 -0.61
N LEU A 9 -1.74 -2.27 -0.59
CA LEU A 9 -1.64 -3.25 0.50
C LEU A 9 -1.25 -2.55 1.82
N GLY A 10 -1.73 -3.08 2.94
CA GLY A 10 -1.38 -2.58 4.27
C GLY A 10 -2.40 -2.88 5.36
N GLY A 11 -2.01 -2.66 6.61
CA GLY A 11 -2.82 -3.00 7.77
C GLY A 11 -2.31 -2.34 9.05
N HIS A 12 -2.88 -2.75 10.19
CA HIS A 12 -2.56 -2.16 11.48
C HIS A 12 -1.17 -2.60 11.99
N ALA A 13 -0.55 -1.72 12.78
CA ALA A 13 0.73 -2.02 13.41
C ALA A 13 0.60 -2.95 14.63
N ASP A 14 -0.56 -2.97 15.29
CA ASP A 14 -0.87 -3.87 16.43
C ASP A 14 0.21 -3.95 17.52
N GLY A 15 0.83 -2.80 17.81
CA GLY A 15 1.89 -2.66 18.82
C GLY A 15 3.32 -2.87 18.30
N GLU A 16 3.49 -3.20 17.02
CA GLU A 16 4.79 -3.18 16.35
C GLU A 16 5.23 -1.73 16.07
N ASN A 17 6.45 -1.39 16.45
CA ASN A 17 7.00 -0.03 16.28
C ASN A 17 7.81 0.09 14.98
N ASP A 18 8.27 -1.02 14.42
CA ASP A 18 8.90 -1.05 13.10
C ASP A 18 7.84 -1.09 12.00
N LEU A 19 7.43 0.10 11.55
CA LEU A 19 6.37 0.25 10.57
C LEU A 19 6.75 -0.27 9.17
N LEU A 20 8.05 -0.32 8.84
CA LEU A 20 8.50 -0.93 7.59
C LEU A 20 8.29 -2.45 7.64
N LYS A 21 8.60 -3.07 8.78
CA LYS A 21 8.33 -4.49 9.01
C LYS A 21 6.83 -4.79 8.96
N VAL A 22 5.98 -3.92 9.50
CA VAL A 22 4.50 -4.02 9.36
C VAL A 22 4.13 -4.00 7.87
N ALA A 23 4.57 -2.99 7.12
CA ALA A 23 4.24 -2.86 5.69
C ALA A 23 4.68 -4.09 4.87
N LEU A 24 5.86 -4.65 5.15
CA LEU A 24 6.33 -5.88 4.49
C LEU A 24 5.52 -7.12 4.88
N ARG A 25 5.10 -7.24 6.14
CA ARG A 25 4.26 -8.35 6.62
C ARG A 25 2.89 -8.30 5.94
N GLU A 26 2.21 -7.17 6.01
CA GLU A 26 0.89 -6.96 5.40
C GLU A 26 0.93 -7.18 3.88
N ALA A 27 1.96 -6.66 3.20
CA ALA A 27 2.13 -6.88 1.76
C ALA A 27 2.22 -8.39 1.41
N LYS A 28 2.90 -9.20 2.24
CA LYS A 28 2.99 -10.65 2.06
C LYS A 28 1.67 -11.35 2.36
N GLU A 29 0.99 -10.96 3.44
CA GLU A 29 -0.26 -11.56 3.88
C GLU A 29 -1.39 -11.29 2.90
N GLU A 30 -1.48 -10.08 2.36
CA GLU A 30 -2.56 -9.68 1.46
C GLU A 30 -2.35 -10.07 -0.01
N SER A 31 -1.08 -10.16 -0.47
CA SER A 31 -0.78 -10.50 -1.87
C SER A 31 -0.22 -11.91 -2.11
N GLY A 32 0.21 -12.61 -1.06
CA GLY A 32 0.90 -13.89 -1.15
C GLY A 32 2.33 -13.85 -1.68
N ILE A 33 2.81 -12.73 -2.23
CA ILE A 33 4.18 -12.57 -2.74
C ILE A 33 5.16 -12.63 -1.57
N GLN A 34 6.22 -13.42 -1.66
CA GLN A 34 7.21 -13.56 -0.59
C GLN A 34 8.44 -12.67 -0.79
N GLN A 35 8.79 -12.38 -2.04
CA GLN A 35 10.00 -11.65 -2.40
C GLN A 35 9.71 -10.17 -2.68
N PHE A 36 9.91 -9.34 -1.64
CA PHE A 36 9.90 -7.89 -1.76
C PHE A 36 11.29 -7.31 -1.54
N LYS A 37 11.63 -6.30 -2.34
CA LYS A 37 12.79 -5.44 -2.14
C LYS A 37 12.32 -4.09 -1.61
N VAL A 38 12.92 -3.63 -0.53
CA VAL A 38 12.68 -2.27 -0.01
C VAL A 38 13.37 -1.27 -0.95
N PHE A 39 12.61 -0.31 -1.49
CA PHE A 39 13.18 0.74 -2.35
C PHE A 39 14.01 1.72 -1.54
N SER A 40 13.49 2.11 -0.36
CA SER A 40 14.12 2.94 0.65
C SER A 40 13.53 2.59 2.01
N GLU A 41 14.34 2.62 3.06
CA GLU A 41 13.89 2.45 4.45
C GLU A 41 13.23 3.74 5.00
N GLU A 42 13.33 4.85 4.27
CA GLU A 42 12.68 6.11 4.63
C GLU A 42 11.16 6.07 4.39
N ILE A 43 10.42 6.84 5.19
CA ILE A 43 8.99 7.07 4.99
C ILE A 43 8.78 7.74 3.63
N PHE A 44 8.00 7.09 2.77
CA PHE A 44 7.71 7.54 1.41
C PHE A 44 6.60 8.61 1.39
N ASP A 45 5.52 8.37 2.13
CA ASP A 45 4.36 9.26 2.23
C ASP A 45 3.68 9.09 3.59
N LEU A 46 2.96 10.13 4.01
CA LEU A 46 2.09 10.10 5.18
C LEU A 46 0.71 10.56 4.74
N ASP A 47 -0.32 9.84 5.13
CA ASP A 47 -1.71 10.23 4.91
C ASP A 47 -2.50 10.13 6.20
N ILE A 48 -3.48 11.02 6.36
CA ILE A 48 -4.38 10.99 7.51
C ILE A 48 -5.79 11.00 6.98
N HIS A 49 -6.59 10.02 7.36
CA HIS A 49 -7.98 9.92 6.94
C HIS A 49 -8.86 9.40 8.08
N GLU A 50 -10.14 9.74 8.01
CA GLU A 50 -11.11 9.33 9.02
C GLU A 50 -11.67 7.95 8.68
N ILE A 51 -11.65 7.06 9.66
CA ILE A 51 -12.43 5.83 9.66
C ILE A 51 -13.74 6.12 10.38
N PRO A 52 -14.89 6.00 9.69
CA PRO A 52 -16.18 6.22 10.32
C PRO A 52 -16.44 5.15 11.36
N GLN A 53 -17.19 5.54 12.40
CA GLN A 53 -17.68 4.60 13.40
C GLN A 53 -18.41 3.41 12.75
N ASN A 54 -18.14 2.23 13.27
CA ASN A 54 -18.86 1.01 12.92
C ASN A 54 -19.33 0.29 14.19
N ASN A 55 -19.90 -0.91 14.05
CA ASN A 55 -20.46 -1.67 15.18
C ASN A 55 -19.40 -2.11 16.21
N SER A 56 -18.14 -2.17 15.81
CA SER A 56 -17.02 -2.67 16.62
C SER A 56 -16.13 -1.54 17.16
N GLU A 57 -16.08 -0.39 16.50
CA GLU A 57 -15.10 0.67 16.78
C GLU A 57 -15.72 2.08 16.62
N LEU A 58 -15.34 3.00 17.51
CA LEU A 58 -15.65 4.42 17.36
C LEU A 58 -14.93 5.02 16.16
N GLY A 59 -15.47 6.10 15.61
CA GLY A 59 -14.81 6.84 14.55
C GLY A 59 -13.47 7.38 15.04
N HIS A 60 -12.43 7.23 14.23
CA HIS A 60 -11.07 7.61 14.59
C HIS A 60 -10.24 7.95 13.35
N LEU A 61 -9.06 8.52 13.55
CA LEU A 61 -8.14 8.82 12.46
C LEU A 61 -7.17 7.67 12.26
N HIS A 62 -7.02 7.26 11.01
CA HIS A 62 -5.91 6.46 10.55
C HIS A 62 -4.76 7.37 10.14
N TYR A 63 -3.55 7.02 10.58
CA TYR A 63 -2.29 7.63 10.19
C TYR A 63 -1.51 6.61 9.35
N ASP A 64 -1.60 6.74 8.04
CA ASP A 64 -0.96 5.81 7.11
C ASP A 64 0.50 6.23 6.89
N VAL A 65 1.43 5.53 7.53
CA VAL A 65 2.86 5.63 7.21
C VAL A 65 3.15 4.69 6.04
N ARG A 66 3.50 5.25 4.88
CA ARG A 66 3.65 4.49 3.64
C ARG A 66 5.12 4.32 3.28
N PHE A 67 5.45 3.14 2.78
CA PHE A 67 6.78 2.77 2.29
C PHE A 67 6.69 2.36 0.82
N LEU A 68 7.80 2.51 0.09
CA LEU A 68 7.90 2.05 -1.29
C LEU A 68 8.67 0.73 -1.34
N ILE A 69 8.01 -0.33 -1.81
CA ILE A 69 8.59 -1.67 -1.99
C ILE A 69 8.41 -2.12 -3.44
N GLU A 70 9.32 -2.98 -3.91
CA GLU A 70 9.37 -3.52 -5.26
C GLU A 70 9.20 -5.04 -5.20
N ALA A 71 8.47 -5.61 -6.14
CA ALA A 71 8.44 -7.05 -6.39
C ALA A 71 8.38 -7.32 -7.91
N ASP A 72 8.80 -8.50 -8.32
CA ASP A 72 8.78 -8.92 -9.72
C ASP A 72 7.39 -9.47 -10.08
N PRO A 73 6.63 -8.81 -10.98
CA PRO A 73 5.30 -9.28 -11.38
C PRO A 73 5.32 -10.62 -12.12
N THR A 74 6.48 -11.10 -12.56
CA THR A 74 6.65 -12.40 -13.23
C THR A 74 7.24 -13.48 -12.32
N GLY A 75 7.65 -13.12 -11.10
CA GLY A 75 8.32 -14.04 -10.17
C GLY A 75 7.36 -14.92 -9.38
N GLU A 76 6.31 -14.32 -8.81
CA GLU A 76 5.32 -15.01 -7.98
C GLU A 76 3.90 -14.61 -8.41
N ALA A 77 2.98 -15.57 -8.39
CA ALA A 77 1.57 -15.30 -8.61
C ALA A 77 0.97 -14.63 -7.38
N VAL A 78 0.07 -13.68 -7.60
CA VAL A 78 -0.70 -13.05 -6.53
C VAL A 78 -1.73 -14.03 -5.99
N ILE A 79 -1.85 -14.08 -4.66
CA ILE A 79 -2.87 -14.83 -3.93
C ILE A 79 -3.73 -13.80 -3.20
N ILE A 80 -5.05 -13.88 -3.42
CA ILE A 80 -6.02 -12.98 -2.80
C ILE A 80 -6.33 -13.50 -1.40
N SER A 81 -6.06 -12.69 -0.36
CA SER A 81 -6.43 -13.01 1.02
C SER A 81 -7.94 -12.91 1.25
N ASP A 82 -8.44 -13.45 2.38
CA ASP A 82 -9.86 -13.35 2.77
C ASP A 82 -10.31 -11.90 3.06
N GLU A 83 -9.35 -11.01 3.27
CA GLU A 83 -9.59 -9.59 3.55
C GLU A 83 -9.92 -8.82 2.27
N SER A 84 -9.31 -9.23 1.16
CA SER A 84 -9.41 -8.62 -0.16
C SER A 84 -10.54 -9.21 -1.02
N HIS A 85 -11.06 -8.40 -1.93
CA HIS A 85 -11.93 -8.89 -3.00
C HIS A 85 -11.12 -9.39 -4.19
N ASP A 86 -10.03 -8.68 -4.49
CA ASP A 86 -9.13 -8.94 -5.60
C ASP A 86 -7.80 -8.22 -5.34
N VAL A 87 -6.73 -8.70 -5.96
CA VAL A 87 -5.38 -8.12 -5.89
C VAL A 87 -4.75 -8.25 -7.27
N THR A 88 -4.31 -7.13 -7.85
CA THR A 88 -3.78 -7.13 -9.22
C THR A 88 -2.62 -6.16 -9.39
N TRP A 89 -1.68 -6.56 -10.24
CA TRP A 89 -0.70 -5.65 -10.80
C TRP A 89 -1.39 -4.65 -11.74
N THR A 90 -1.23 -3.36 -11.47
CA THR A 90 -1.84 -2.29 -12.27
C THR A 90 -0.75 -1.33 -12.77
N PRO A 91 -0.73 -0.95 -14.06
CA PRO A 91 0.14 0.11 -14.53
C PRO A 91 -0.11 1.42 -13.76
N LEU A 92 0.95 2.13 -13.36
CA LEU A 92 0.81 3.38 -12.57
C LEU A 92 -0.10 4.42 -13.24
N ALA A 93 -0.12 4.46 -14.57
CA ALA A 93 -0.98 5.35 -15.35
C ALA A 93 -2.48 5.02 -15.25
N ASP A 94 -2.82 3.80 -14.88
CA ASP A 94 -4.20 3.31 -14.78
C ASP A 94 -4.74 3.31 -13.34
N VAL A 95 -3.87 3.43 -12.33
CA VAL A 95 -4.28 3.42 -10.91
C VAL A 95 -5.35 4.49 -10.61
N VAL A 96 -5.22 5.69 -11.17
CA VAL A 96 -6.19 6.79 -10.95
C VAL A 96 -7.57 6.49 -11.53
N LYS A 97 -7.65 5.59 -12.52
CA LYS A 97 -8.94 5.12 -13.08
C LYS A 97 -9.65 4.18 -12.09
N LEU A 98 -8.89 3.44 -11.29
CA LEU A 98 -9.41 2.53 -10.26
C LEU A 98 -9.74 3.27 -8.96
N ASN A 99 -8.91 4.25 -8.57
CA ASN A 99 -9.13 5.08 -7.41
C ASN A 99 -8.64 6.52 -7.66
N PRO A 100 -9.57 7.49 -7.84
CA PRO A 100 -9.22 8.87 -8.16
C PRO A 100 -8.89 9.73 -6.93
N GLU A 101 -8.77 9.16 -5.73
CA GLU A 101 -8.51 9.94 -4.51
C GLU A 101 -7.18 10.70 -4.57
N VAL A 102 -7.17 11.91 -3.99
CA VAL A 102 -5.99 12.80 -3.99
C VAL A 102 -4.79 12.13 -3.33
N SER A 103 -5.03 11.34 -2.29
CA SER A 103 -4.02 10.55 -1.58
C SER A 103 -3.30 9.58 -2.53
N ILE A 104 -4.06 8.84 -3.35
CA ILE A 104 -3.53 7.92 -4.37
C ILE A 104 -2.81 8.68 -5.47
N GLN A 105 -3.38 9.78 -5.98
CA GLN A 105 -2.72 10.60 -7.00
C GLN A 105 -1.37 11.16 -6.52
N ARG A 106 -1.28 11.58 -5.25
CA ARG A 106 -0.05 12.07 -4.62
C ARG A 106 1.00 10.97 -4.56
N MET A 107 0.61 9.77 -4.11
CA MET A 107 1.48 8.59 -4.08
C MET A 107 2.06 8.29 -5.46
N ILE A 108 1.23 8.21 -6.50
CA ILE A 108 1.71 7.94 -7.87
C ILE A 108 2.70 8.99 -8.37
N LYS A 109 2.41 10.29 -8.17
CA LYS A 109 3.32 11.38 -8.55
C LYS A 109 4.68 11.27 -7.85
N LYS A 110 4.69 11.00 -6.55
CA LYS A 110 5.93 10.79 -5.77
C LYS A 110 6.72 9.59 -6.28
N THR A 111 6.05 8.47 -6.59
CA THR A 111 6.71 7.26 -7.11
C THR A 111 7.42 7.53 -8.43
N ILE A 112 6.80 8.26 -9.36
CA ILE A 112 7.42 8.63 -10.65
C ILE A 112 8.70 9.46 -10.43
N ILE A 113 8.61 10.50 -9.61
CA ILE A 113 9.75 11.37 -9.28
C ILE A 113 10.91 10.57 -8.66
N MET A 114 10.62 9.60 -7.78
CA MET A 114 11.65 8.78 -7.15
C MET A 114 12.30 7.79 -8.13
N LYS A 115 11.52 7.19 -9.04
CA LYS A 115 12.07 6.31 -10.08
C LYS A 115 13.03 7.07 -11.00
N ASP A 116 12.66 8.28 -11.42
CA ASP A 116 13.51 9.12 -12.28
C ASP A 116 14.82 9.50 -11.59
N LYS A 117 14.80 9.75 -10.27
CA LYS A 117 16.02 10.03 -9.49
C LYS A 117 16.93 8.80 -9.39
N LYS A 118 16.37 7.61 -9.19
CA LYS A 118 17.14 6.35 -9.10
C LYS A 118 17.78 5.95 -10.42
N THR A 119 17.17 6.27 -11.56
CA THR A 119 17.75 6.00 -12.89
C THR A 119 18.84 6.99 -13.28
N ASN A 120 18.91 8.15 -12.62
CA ASN A 120 19.88 9.21 -12.91
C ASN A 120 21.09 9.24 -11.94
N ASN A 121 21.15 8.31 -10.99
CA ASN A 121 22.28 8.08 -10.08
C ASN A 121 22.97 6.75 -10.42
#